data_AF-A0A963C8S8-F1
#
_entry.id   AF-A0A963C8S8-F1
#
_cell.length_a   1.000
_cell.length_b   1.000
_cell.length_c   1.000
_cell.angle_alpha   90.00
_cell.angle_beta   90.00
_cell.angle_gamma   90.00
#
_symmetry.space_group_name_H-M   'P 1'
#
loop_
_entity.id
_entity.type
_entity.pdbx_description
1 polymer ?
#
loop_
_entity_poly.entity_id
_entity_poly.type
_entity_poly.pdbx_seq_one_letter_code
_entity_poly.pdbx_strand_id
1 'polypeptide(L)'
;GGAAKAVLSTQNFVRSYGRLQVFLPVAERDVLTLRGELGKTVASSRDGIPQDFLFRAGGSQSVRGYGYRSLGVEDGGAIVGGRYLATMSAEYTRWRPDGFGYAAFVDAGNAVDEADEYRPLLGYGIGGRWKSPAGPLALDLAYGQDERRFRLHFAILVAF
;
A
#
# COMPACT_ATOMS: atom_id res chain seq x y z
N GLY A 1 6.71 6.21 16.01
CA GLY A 1 5.91 7.11 16.88
C GLY A 1 5.38 6.32 18.05
N GLY A 2 5.23 6.89 19.24
CA GLY A 2 4.73 6.15 20.40
C GLY A 2 4.05 7.09 21.39
N ALA A 3 3.13 6.56 22.19
CA ALA A 3 2.47 7.30 23.25
C ALA A 3 2.46 6.46 24.53
N ALA A 4 2.80 7.09 25.65
CA ALA A 4 2.60 6.58 27.00
C ALA A 4 1.52 7.45 27.67
N LYS A 5 0.51 6.82 28.28
CA LYS A 5 -0.66 7.40 28.98
C LYS A 5 -0.73 8.94 29.10
N ALA A 6 -0.92 9.62 27.97
CA ALA A 6 -1.29 11.04 27.75
C ALA A 6 -1.21 11.24 26.23
N VAL A 7 -2.18 11.74 25.47
CA VAL A 7 -3.30 12.65 25.73
C VAL A 7 -4.61 12.15 25.07
N LEU A 8 -4.60 11.00 24.38
CA LEU A 8 -5.75 10.45 23.63
C LEU A 8 -5.86 8.91 23.59
N SER A 9 -5.02 8.16 24.31
CA SER A 9 -5.06 6.68 24.32
C SER A 9 -5.22 6.14 25.75
N THR A 10 -6.08 5.13 25.89
CA THR A 10 -6.30 4.40 27.15
C THR A 10 -5.25 3.30 27.38
N GLN A 11 -4.35 3.08 26.41
CA GLN A 11 -3.35 2.01 26.39
C GLN A 11 -1.95 2.53 26.00
N ASN A 12 -0.90 1.89 26.51
CA ASN A 12 0.47 2.16 26.08
C ASN A 12 0.76 1.40 24.79
N PHE A 13 1.32 2.07 23.79
CA PHE A 13 1.71 1.42 22.54
C PHE A 13 2.97 2.04 21.94
N VAL A 14 3.69 1.23 21.15
CA VAL A 14 4.85 1.67 20.36
C VAL A 14 4.62 1.30 18.91
N ARG A 15 4.63 2.28 18.01
CA ARG A 15 4.48 2.06 16.56
C ARG A 15 5.82 2.20 15.84
N SER A 16 6.20 1.12 15.19
CA SER A 16 7.29 1.03 14.22
C SER A 16 6.73 0.94 12.81
N TYR A 17 7.33 1.65 11.86
CA TYR A 17 6.93 1.66 10.47
C TYR A 17 8.16 1.93 9.60
N GLY A 18 8.31 1.15 8.53
CA GLY A 18 9.35 1.30 7.54
C GLY A 18 8.77 1.15 6.14
N ARG A 19 9.24 1.99 5.22
CA ARG A 19 8.91 1.92 3.79
C ARG A 19 10.20 2.00 3.00
N LEU A 20 10.34 1.10 2.03
CA LEU A 20 11.44 1.08 1.08
C LEU A 20 10.86 1.15 -0.33
N GLN A 21 11.50 1.93 -1.19
CA GLN A 21 11.18 1.98 -2.60
C GLN A 21 12.48 2.09 -3.39
N VAL A 22 12.66 1.18 -4.35
CA VAL A 22 13.88 1.06 -5.16
C VAL A 22 13.49 1.10 -6.62
N PHE A 23 14.26 1.85 -7.41
CA PHE A 23 14.10 1.96 -8.86
C PHE A 23 15.33 1.38 -9.53
N LEU A 24 15.13 0.40 -10.40
CA LEU A 24 16.19 -0.33 -11.08
C LEU A 24 16.04 -0.11 -12.58
N PRO A 25 16.93 0.64 -13.23
CA PRO A 25 16.97 0.71 -14.70
C PRO A 25 17.45 -0.65 -15.22
N VAL A 26 16.53 -1.43 -15.79
CA VAL A 26 16.83 -2.77 -16.32
C VAL A 26 17.18 -2.74 -17.81
N ALA A 27 16.82 -1.67 -18.50
CA ALA A 27 17.31 -1.31 -19.84
C ALA A 27 17.15 0.21 -20.06
N GLU A 28 17.55 0.72 -21.24
CA GLU A 28 17.56 2.17 -21.54
C GLU A 28 16.22 2.89 -21.29
N ARG A 29 15.10 2.19 -21.48
CA ARG A 29 13.75 2.74 -21.36
C ARG A 29 12.90 2.01 -20.34
N ASP A 30 13.48 1.08 -19.61
CA ASP A 30 12.76 0.09 -18.83
C ASP A 30 13.20 0.16 -17.37
N VAL A 31 12.24 0.38 -16.48
CA VAL A 31 12.46 0.55 -15.04
C VAL A 31 11.64 -0.48 -14.29
N LEU A 32 12.31 -1.26 -13.44
CA LEU A 32 11.66 -2.09 -12.44
C LEU A 32 11.62 -1.31 -11.12
N THR A 33 10.43 -1.06 -10.61
CA THR A 33 10.20 -0.43 -9.32
C THR A 33 9.76 -1.48 -8.32
N LEU A 34 10.48 -1.55 -7.20
CA LEU A 34 10.14 -2.41 -6.08
C LEU A 34 9.75 -1.54 -4.89
N ARG A 35 8.61 -1.82 -4.26
CA ARG A 35 8.16 -1.14 -3.03
C ARG A 35 7.85 -2.18 -1.97
N GLY A 36 8.25 -1.89 -0.74
CA GLY A 36 7.88 -2.68 0.43
C GLY A 36 7.55 -1.78 1.61
N GLU A 37 6.54 -2.16 2.39
CA GLU A 37 6.18 -1.50 3.64
C GLU A 37 5.99 -2.54 4.74
N LEU A 38 6.49 -2.22 5.93
CA LEU A 38 6.35 -3.04 7.12
C LEU A 38 5.94 -2.13 8.28
N GLY A 39 4.97 -2.57 9.05
CA GLY A 39 4.46 -1.84 10.21
C GLY A 39 4.13 -2.78 11.35
N LYS A 40 4.46 -2.35 12.57
CA LYS A 40 4.08 -3.06 13.80
C LYS A 40 3.79 -2.06 14.92
N THR A 41 2.62 -2.20 15.53
CA THR A 41 2.21 -1.50 16.74
C THR A 41 2.22 -2.49 17.90
N VAL A 42 3.20 -2.36 18.78
CA VAL A 42 3.37 -3.19 19.97
C VAL A 42 2.40 -2.70 21.05
N ALA A 43 1.42 -3.54 21.36
CA ALA A 43 0.44 -3.35 22.43
C ALA A 43 -0.21 -4.70 22.76
N SER A 44 -0.90 -4.81 23.91
CA SER A 44 -1.61 -6.04 24.29
C SER A 44 -2.87 -6.29 23.48
N SER A 45 -3.44 -5.25 22.87
CA SER A 45 -4.58 -5.30 21.95
C SER A 45 -4.57 -4.04 21.08
N ARG A 46 -5.38 -4.01 20.02
CA ARG A 46 -5.66 -2.76 19.28
C ARG A 46 -6.65 -1.83 20.00
N ASP A 47 -7.46 -2.38 20.90
CA ASP A 47 -8.57 -1.65 21.51
C ASP A 47 -8.06 -0.54 22.43
N GLY A 48 -8.52 0.70 22.19
CA GLY A 48 -8.03 1.88 22.91
C GLY A 48 -6.80 2.55 22.27
N ILE A 49 -6.29 2.02 21.16
CA ILE A 49 -5.30 2.68 20.31
C ILE A 49 -6.02 3.54 19.26
N PRO A 50 -5.68 4.83 19.12
CA PRO A 50 -6.24 5.65 18.05
C PRO A 50 -5.91 5.06 16.66
N GLN A 51 -6.88 5.10 15.74
CA GLN A 51 -6.76 4.44 14.42
C GLN A 51 -5.57 4.92 13.58
N ASP A 52 -5.06 6.14 13.82
CA ASP A 52 -3.86 6.67 13.15
C ASP A 52 -2.57 5.93 13.53
N PHE A 53 -2.58 5.20 14.65
CA PHE A 53 -1.48 4.34 15.09
C PHE A 53 -1.70 2.86 14.76
N LEU A 54 -2.81 2.54 14.10
CA LEU A 54 -3.06 1.23 13.51
C LEU A 54 -2.89 1.33 11.99
N PHE A 55 -2.81 0.18 11.33
CA PHE A 55 -2.52 0.09 9.92
C PHE A 55 -3.71 -0.43 9.13
N ARG A 56 -3.91 0.15 7.94
CA ARG A 56 -4.82 -0.35 6.91
C ARG A 56 -4.07 -0.37 5.58
N ALA A 57 -4.38 -1.34 4.75
CA ALA A 57 -3.84 -1.52 3.41
C ALA A 57 -4.94 -1.35 2.35
N GLY A 58 -4.56 -1.41 1.07
CA GLY A 58 -5.46 -1.23 -0.07
C GLY A 58 -5.44 0.20 -0.63
N GLY A 59 -5.58 0.30 -1.95
CA GLY A 59 -5.48 1.55 -2.70
C GLY A 59 -4.17 1.69 -3.47
N SER A 60 -4.01 2.80 -4.19
CA SER A 60 -3.00 2.97 -5.24
C SER A 60 -1.54 2.93 -4.75
N GLN A 61 -1.29 3.27 -3.47
CA GLN A 61 0.04 3.21 -2.86
C GLN A 61 0.24 2.02 -1.93
N SER A 62 -0.69 1.07 -1.88
CA SER A 62 -0.62 -0.11 -1.00
C SER A 62 -0.79 -1.37 -1.83
N VAL A 63 -2.03 -1.88 -1.94
CA VAL A 63 -2.40 -3.02 -2.79
C VAL A 63 -3.47 -2.55 -3.77
N ARG A 64 -3.07 -2.32 -5.03
CA ARG A 64 -4.01 -1.98 -6.10
C ARG A 64 -4.98 -3.14 -6.35
N GLY A 65 -6.16 -2.82 -6.85
CA GLY A 65 -7.28 -3.79 -6.97
C GLY A 65 -8.22 -3.82 -5.76
N TYR A 66 -7.79 -3.27 -4.62
CA TYR A 66 -8.62 -3.07 -3.42
C TYR A 66 -8.95 -1.60 -3.20
N GLY A 67 -10.00 -1.33 -2.42
CA GLY A 67 -10.40 0.03 -2.05
C GLY A 67 -9.35 0.69 -1.17
N TYR A 68 -9.35 2.04 -1.14
CA TYR A 68 -8.46 2.77 -0.25
C TYR A 68 -8.72 2.38 1.21
N ARG A 69 -7.69 1.89 1.90
CA ARG A 69 -7.78 1.43 3.30
C ARG A 69 -8.87 0.39 3.56
N SER A 70 -9.23 -0.41 2.55
CA SER A 70 -10.25 -1.47 2.68
C SER A 70 -9.68 -2.80 3.18
N LEU A 71 -8.36 -2.94 3.27
CA LEU A 71 -7.72 -4.12 3.83
C LEU A 71 -7.32 -3.83 5.28
N GLY A 72 -7.82 -4.64 6.20
CA GLY A 72 -7.68 -4.44 7.63
C GLY A 72 -8.42 -5.54 8.37
N VAL A 73 -8.69 -5.28 9.64
CA VAL A 73 -9.38 -6.24 10.50
C VAL A 73 -10.86 -5.92 10.49
N GLU A 74 -11.70 -6.94 10.31
CA GLU A 74 -13.14 -6.80 10.37
C GLU A 74 -13.61 -6.71 11.83
N ASP A 75 -14.42 -5.71 12.15
CA ASP A 75 -15.01 -5.51 13.47
C ASP A 75 -16.41 -4.91 13.34
N GLY A 76 -17.43 -5.65 13.79
CA GLY A 76 -18.82 -5.19 13.75
C GLY A 76 -19.33 -4.79 12.36
N GLY A 77 -18.79 -5.39 11.29
CA GLY A 77 -19.12 -5.07 9.89
C GLY A 77 -18.38 -3.87 9.31
N ALA A 78 -17.40 -3.31 10.03
CA ALA A 78 -16.50 -2.27 9.54
C ALA A 78 -15.06 -2.78 9.42
N ILE A 79 -14.29 -2.19 8.48
CA ILE A 79 -12.85 -2.42 8.40
C ILE A 79 -12.12 -1.40 9.24
N VAL A 80 -11.46 -1.88 10.29
CA VAL A 80 -10.63 -1.09 11.20
C VAL A 80 -9.15 -1.43 11.03
N GLY A 81 -8.28 -0.62 11.63
CA GLY A 81 -6.85 -0.86 11.57
C GLY A 81 -6.39 -2.09 12.37
N GLY A 82 -5.37 -2.77 11.86
CA GLY A 82 -4.64 -3.83 12.55
C GLY A 82 -3.33 -3.33 13.15
N ARG A 83 -2.75 -4.07 14.10
CA ARG A 83 -1.44 -3.78 14.68
C ARG A 83 -0.28 -4.09 13.74
N TYR A 84 -0.46 -4.96 12.75
CA TYR A 84 0.58 -5.38 11.81
C TYR A 84 0.24 -4.99 10.38
N LEU A 85 1.25 -4.60 9.61
CA LEU A 85 1.17 -4.29 8.19
C LEU A 85 2.35 -4.92 7.48
N ALA A 86 2.09 -5.58 6.36
CA ALA A 86 3.11 -5.84 5.37
C ALA A 86 2.52 -5.66 3.97
N THR A 87 3.23 -4.93 3.12
CA THR A 87 2.91 -4.79 1.70
C THR A 87 4.18 -4.89 0.87
N MET A 88 4.04 -5.42 -0.33
CA MET A 88 5.09 -5.50 -1.34
C MET A 88 4.47 -5.23 -2.70
N SER A 89 5.26 -4.64 -3.59
CA SER A 89 4.84 -4.32 -4.95
C SER A 89 6.04 -4.40 -5.89
N ALA A 90 5.81 -5.00 -7.05
CA ALA A 90 6.74 -4.99 -8.17
C ALA A 90 6.03 -4.39 -9.38
N GLU A 91 6.61 -3.36 -9.97
CA GLU A 91 6.08 -2.68 -11.15
C GLU A 91 7.18 -2.57 -12.21
N TYR A 92 6.89 -3.10 -13.39
CA TYR A 92 7.71 -2.90 -14.56
C TYR A 92 7.11 -1.77 -15.40
N THR A 93 7.89 -0.75 -15.71
CA THR A 93 7.49 0.37 -16.56
C THR A 93 8.41 0.48 -17.76
N ARG A 94 7.82 0.54 -18.97
CA ARG A 94 8.52 0.88 -20.21
C ARG A 94 8.12 2.26 -20.70
N TRP A 95 9.09 3.15 -20.81
CA TRP A 95 8.93 4.52 -21.26
C TRP A 95 9.09 4.66 -22.78
N ARG A 96 8.33 5.58 -23.34
CA ARG A 96 8.44 6.05 -24.71
C ARG A 96 9.13 7.43 -24.73
N PRO A 97 9.79 7.80 -25.85
CA PRO A 97 10.46 9.10 -25.97
C PRO A 97 9.53 10.32 -25.87
N ASP A 98 8.24 10.12 -26.15
CA ASP A 98 7.18 11.14 -26.09
C ASP A 98 6.69 11.44 -24.66
N GLY A 99 7.30 10.83 -23.63
CA GLY A 99 6.96 11.04 -22.23
C GLY A 99 5.82 10.16 -21.70
N PHE A 100 5.26 9.27 -22.53
CA PHE A 100 4.30 8.26 -22.08
C PHE A 100 4.99 6.95 -21.69
N GLY A 101 4.34 6.15 -20.87
CA GLY A 101 4.84 4.84 -20.47
C GLY A 101 3.72 3.85 -20.27
N TYR A 102 4.07 2.58 -20.32
CA TYR A 102 3.19 1.46 -19.99
C TYR A 102 3.76 0.75 -18.78
N ALA A 103 2.88 0.34 -17.88
CA ALA A 103 3.25 -0.37 -16.67
C ALA A 103 2.46 -1.68 -16.56
N ALA A 104 3.10 -2.69 -15.99
CA ALA A 104 2.48 -3.90 -15.48
C ALA A 104 2.97 -4.11 -14.06
N PHE A 105 2.09 -4.55 -13.17
CA PHE A 105 2.42 -4.66 -11.75
C PHE A 105 1.72 -5.81 -11.06
N VAL A 106 2.33 -6.21 -9.94
CA VAL A 106 1.75 -7.09 -8.93
C VAL A 106 2.01 -6.48 -7.56
N ASP A 107 0.96 -6.40 -6.77
CA ASP A 107 0.95 -5.95 -5.39
C ASP A 107 0.45 -7.09 -4.50
N ALA A 108 1.04 -7.21 -3.32
CA ALA A 108 0.62 -8.16 -2.30
C ALA A 108 0.71 -7.49 -0.93
N GLY A 109 -0.32 -7.65 -0.10
CA GLY A 109 -0.24 -7.11 1.25
C GLY A 109 -1.53 -7.24 2.02
N ASN A 110 -1.42 -7.01 3.33
CA ASN A 110 -2.56 -6.97 4.23
C ASN A 110 -2.21 -6.21 5.52
N ALA A 111 -3.24 -5.86 6.29
CA ALA A 111 -3.10 -5.38 7.66
C ALA A 111 -3.97 -6.24 8.60
N VAL A 112 -3.38 -6.73 9.68
CA VAL A 112 -3.98 -7.71 10.60
C VAL A 112 -3.73 -7.34 12.05
N ASP A 113 -4.51 -7.88 12.99
CA ASP A 113 -4.30 -7.60 14.40
C ASP A 113 -3.23 -8.49 15.03
N GLU A 114 -3.17 -9.76 14.64
CA GLU A 114 -2.13 -10.70 15.08
C GLU A 114 -1.22 -11.13 13.92
N ALA A 115 0.06 -11.32 14.20
CA ALA A 115 1.06 -11.57 13.16
C ALA A 115 0.89 -12.92 12.45
N ASP A 116 0.37 -13.93 13.15
CA ASP A 116 0.12 -15.29 12.66
C ASP A 116 -1.12 -15.38 11.75
N GLU A 117 -2.06 -14.45 11.90
CA GLU A 117 -3.21 -14.25 11.01
C GLU A 117 -2.82 -13.64 9.65
N TYR A 118 -1.58 -13.16 9.49
CA TYR A 118 -1.17 -12.49 8.26
C TYR A 118 -1.31 -13.41 7.05
N ARG A 119 -2.17 -13.01 6.11
CA ARG A 119 -2.32 -13.61 4.78
C ARG A 119 -2.30 -12.50 3.75
N PRO A 120 -1.35 -12.51 2.78
CA PRO A 120 -1.26 -11.44 1.79
C PRO A 120 -2.43 -11.54 0.80
N LEU A 121 -3.09 -10.41 0.56
CA LEU A 121 -4.08 -10.29 -0.49
C LEU A 121 -3.42 -9.76 -1.75
N LEU A 122 -3.71 -10.39 -2.89
CA LEU A 122 -3.05 -10.13 -4.16
C LEU A 122 -3.88 -9.20 -5.02
N GLY A 123 -3.21 -8.27 -5.69
CA GLY A 123 -3.79 -7.45 -6.73
C GLY A 123 -2.78 -7.16 -7.83
N TYR A 124 -3.21 -7.23 -9.08
CA TYR A 124 -2.31 -7.09 -10.22
C TYR A 124 -3.02 -6.40 -11.37
N GLY A 125 -2.25 -5.84 -12.30
CA GLY A 125 -2.85 -5.07 -13.37
C GLY A 125 -1.85 -4.42 -14.30
N ILE A 126 -2.40 -3.53 -15.12
CA ILE A 126 -1.67 -2.74 -16.10
C ILE A 126 -2.02 -1.28 -15.95
N GLY A 127 -1.16 -0.40 -16.46
CA GLY A 127 -1.40 1.03 -16.36
C GLY A 127 -0.65 1.86 -17.38
N GLY A 128 -1.13 3.10 -17.54
CA GLY A 128 -0.46 4.16 -18.27
C GLY A 128 0.34 5.05 -17.33
N ARG A 129 1.50 5.51 -17.79
CA ARG A 129 2.32 6.53 -17.14
C ARG A 129 2.44 7.72 -18.08
N TRP A 130 2.41 8.94 -17.54
CA TRP A 130 2.58 10.14 -18.35
C TRP A 130 3.36 11.19 -17.60
N LYS A 131 4.48 11.64 -18.17
CA LYS A 131 5.24 12.80 -17.70
C LYS A 131 4.52 14.08 -18.13
N SER A 132 3.55 14.53 -17.34
CA SER A 132 2.83 15.78 -17.61
C SER A 132 3.62 17.00 -17.13
N PRO A 133 3.32 18.22 -17.62
CA PRO A 133 3.94 19.44 -17.11
C PRO A 133 3.73 19.68 -15.60
N ALA A 134 2.64 19.15 -15.02
CA ALA A 134 2.33 19.27 -13.59
C ALA A 134 2.96 18.16 -12.72
N GLY A 135 3.64 17.20 -13.33
CA GLY A 135 4.25 16.04 -12.67
C GLY A 135 3.87 14.70 -13.33
N PRO A 136 4.56 13.60 -12.98
CA PRO A 136 4.24 12.29 -13.53
C PRO A 136 2.92 11.75 -12.98
N LEU A 137 2.06 11.27 -13.88
CA LEU A 137 0.74 10.72 -13.59
C LEU A 137 0.72 9.21 -13.86
N ALA A 138 -0.05 8.48 -13.05
CA ALA A 138 -0.32 7.06 -13.20
C ALA A 138 -1.83 6.81 -13.26
N LEU A 139 -2.27 6.04 -14.25
CA LEU A 139 -3.62 5.51 -14.36
C LEU A 139 -3.53 4.00 -14.49
N ASP A 140 -4.06 3.27 -13.52
CA ASP A 140 -3.95 1.82 -13.42
C ASP A 140 -5.32 1.17 -13.45
N LEU A 141 -5.45 0.08 -14.21
CA LEU A 141 -6.54 -0.88 -14.12
C LEU A 141 -6.02 -2.11 -13.39
N ALA A 142 -6.55 -2.34 -12.19
CA ALA A 142 -6.10 -3.41 -11.29
C ALA A 142 -7.23 -4.39 -11.01
N TYR A 143 -6.90 -5.67 -10.88
CA TYR A 143 -7.79 -6.73 -10.46
C TYR A 143 -7.44 -7.18 -9.05
N GLY A 144 -8.38 -7.07 -8.11
CA GLY A 144 -8.24 -7.64 -6.76
C GLY A 144 -8.62 -9.12 -6.79
N GLN A 145 -7.66 -10.00 -6.53
CA GLN A 145 -7.84 -11.44 -6.70
C GLN A 145 -8.93 -12.01 -5.79
N ASP A 146 -8.98 -11.55 -4.54
CA ASP A 146 -9.91 -12.04 -3.52
C ASP A 146 -11.34 -11.51 -3.75
N GLU A 147 -11.46 -10.21 -4.00
CA GLU A 147 -12.76 -9.57 -4.33
C GLU A 147 -13.29 -9.90 -5.74
N ARG A 148 -12.46 -10.52 -6.59
CA ARG A 148 -12.74 -10.79 -8.01
C ARG A 148 -13.26 -9.58 -8.78
N ARG A 149 -12.68 -8.41 -8.52
CA ARG A 149 -13.18 -7.13 -9.03
C ARG A 149 -12.07 -6.29 -9.64
N PHE A 150 -12.41 -5.65 -10.76
CA PHE A 150 -11.58 -4.61 -11.35
C PHE A 150 -11.80 -3.26 -10.66
N ARG A 151 -10.72 -2.52 -10.46
CA ARG A 151 -10.72 -1.17 -9.92
C ARG A 151 -9.76 -0.28 -10.70
N LEU A 152 -10.19 0.95 -10.95
CA LEU A 152 -9.35 1.99 -11.47
C LEU A 152 -8.64 2.71 -10.32
N HIS A 153 -7.37 3.01 -10.54
CA HIS A 153 -6.51 3.73 -9.61
C HIS A 153 -5.85 4.90 -10.33
N PHE A 154 -5.78 6.04 -9.66
CA PHE A 154 -5.11 7.23 -10.15
C PHE A 154 -4.13 7.72 -9.09
N ALA A 155 -2.91 8.04 -9.50
CA ALA A 155 -1.90 8.56 -8.60
C ALA A 155 -1.05 9.62 -9.29
N ILE A 156 -0.67 10.63 -8.51
CA ILE A 156 0.40 11.55 -8.86
C ILE A 156 1.69 10.93 -8.29
N LEU A 157 2.62 10.63 -9.17
CA LEU A 157 3.92 10.11 -8.80
C LEU A 157 4.84 11.28 -8.46
N VAL A 158 5.79 11.05 -7.55
CA VAL A 158 6.82 12.05 -7.26
C VAL A 158 7.75 12.11 -8.47
N ALA A 159 7.99 13.31 -9.01
CA ALA A 159 8.94 13.55 -10.08
C ALA A 159 10.37 13.27 -9.59
N PHE A 160 11.16 12.61 -10.43
CA PHE A 160 12.58 12.34 -10.22
C PHE A 160 13.36 12.66 -11.49
#